data_AF-A0A382QL58-F1
#
_entry.id   AF-A0A382QL58-F1
#
_cell.length_a   1.000
_cell.length_b   1.000
_cell.length_c   1.000
_cell.angle_alpha   90.00
_cell.angle_beta   90.00
_cell.angle_gamma   90.00
#
_symmetry.space_group_name_H-M   'P 1'
#
loop_
_entity.id
_entity.type
_entity.pdbx_description
1 polymer ?
#
loop_
_entity_poly.entity_id
_entity_poly.type
_entity_poly.pdbx_seq_one_letter_code
_entity_poly.pdbx_strand_id
1 'polypeptide(L)'
;MPHKKAQSWFDQHPNRLDRKSQEEAIDLVSFSFNGNPVVGRKGESIAASLIAAGIRNFRQDRVGENRGIYCGMGTCFECLVHIDGSPSQRACLTPVEKDMDIRTQTYAPSVGPRNDQMRPNFHPTVSPPRRTALLIIGAGPGGLASAISAARSGVNVTVVDERTMPGGQYFKQPAAASESSDKSAFDQQSLQGRALIETARNLGVEILGKTTVWNAVENSDGFDLHVS
;
A
#
# COMPACT_ATOMS: atom_id res chain seq x y z
N MET A 1 -21.31 -5.57 11.34
CA MET A 1 -21.78 -6.94 11.69
C MET A 1 -21.21 -7.37 13.04
N PRO A 2 -21.88 -8.22 13.84
CA PRO A 2 -21.28 -8.80 15.04
C PRO A 2 -20.04 -9.65 14.71
N HIS A 3 -18.98 -9.56 15.52
CA HIS A 3 -17.66 -10.20 15.29
C HIS A 3 -17.76 -11.69 14.91
N LYS A 4 -18.58 -12.48 15.61
CA LYS A 4 -18.77 -13.92 15.33
C LYS A 4 -19.31 -14.21 13.92
N LYS A 5 -20.17 -13.35 13.39
CA LYS A 5 -20.73 -13.49 12.04
C LYS A 5 -19.72 -13.09 10.96
N ALA A 6 -18.88 -12.08 11.25
CA ALA A 6 -17.77 -11.69 10.40
C ALA A 6 -16.70 -12.80 10.31
N GLN A 7 -16.35 -13.41 11.44
CA GLN A 7 -15.43 -14.54 11.52
C GLN A 7 -15.96 -15.76 10.74
N SER A 8 -17.22 -16.14 10.94
CA SER A 8 -17.83 -17.26 10.20
C SER A 8 -17.89 -17.02 8.69
N TRP A 9 -18.13 -15.79 8.24
CA TRP A 9 -18.06 -15.44 6.81
C TRP A 9 -16.63 -15.54 6.28
N PHE A 10 -15.66 -15.13 7.09
CA PHE A 10 -14.24 -15.11 6.76
C PHE A 10 -13.68 -16.51 6.57
N ASP A 11 -13.93 -17.41 7.53
CA ASP A 11 -13.38 -18.77 7.57
C ASP A 11 -13.96 -19.67 6.47
N GLN A 12 -15.15 -19.35 5.96
CA GLN A 12 -15.86 -20.18 4.98
C GLN A 12 -15.80 -19.59 3.56
N HIS A 13 -15.11 -18.47 3.35
CA HIS A 13 -15.15 -17.80 2.06
C HIS A 13 -14.23 -18.47 1.03
N PRO A 14 -14.77 -18.95 -0.12
CA PRO A 14 -14.02 -19.77 -1.08
C PRO A 14 -12.86 -19.03 -1.76
N ASN A 15 -12.84 -17.70 -1.68
CA ASN A 15 -11.80 -16.86 -2.29
C ASN A 15 -10.69 -16.45 -1.30
N ARG A 16 -10.72 -16.96 -0.05
CA ARG A 16 -9.62 -16.80 0.90
C ARG A 16 -8.86 -18.11 1.03
N LEU A 17 -7.56 -18.05 0.80
CA LEU A 17 -6.68 -19.17 1.10
C LEU A 17 -6.55 -19.25 2.62
N ASP A 18 -6.95 -20.39 3.19
CA ASP A 18 -6.75 -20.70 4.60
C ASP A 18 -5.28 -20.53 4.95
N ARG A 19 -4.98 -19.59 5.85
CA ARG A 19 -3.75 -19.67 6.63
C ARG A 19 -4.11 -20.62 7.77
N LYS A 20 -3.66 -21.87 7.68
CA LYS A 20 -3.73 -22.84 8.78
C LYS A 20 -2.85 -22.37 9.95
N SER A 21 -3.28 -21.35 10.67
CA SER A 21 -2.71 -20.96 11.96
C SER A 21 -3.88 -20.65 12.88
N GLN A 22 -4.25 -21.64 13.69
CA GLN A 22 -5.49 -21.68 14.48
C GLN A 22 -5.54 -20.70 15.67
N GLU A 23 -4.58 -19.79 15.86
CA GLU A 23 -4.48 -19.05 17.13
C GLU A 23 -4.16 -17.55 17.05
N GLU A 24 -3.91 -16.98 15.87
CA GLU A 24 -3.78 -15.52 15.77
C GLU A 24 -5.17 -14.91 15.62
N ALA A 25 -5.60 -14.12 16.62
CA ALA A 25 -6.78 -13.29 16.54
C ALA A 25 -6.69 -12.45 15.26
N ILE A 26 -7.45 -12.83 14.24
CA ILE A 26 -7.45 -12.12 12.97
C ILE A 26 -8.04 -10.73 13.27
N ASP A 27 -7.22 -9.69 13.16
CA ASP A 27 -7.64 -8.31 13.39
C ASP A 27 -8.58 -7.90 12.23
N LEU A 28 -9.85 -8.33 12.33
CA LEU A 28 -10.88 -8.14 11.31
C LEU A 28 -11.47 -6.74 11.40
N VAL A 29 -11.64 -6.10 10.25
CA VAL A 29 -12.33 -4.81 10.13
C VAL A 29 -13.56 -4.96 9.24
N SER A 30 -14.63 -4.26 9.64
CA SER A 30 -15.85 -4.14 8.85
C SER A 30 -15.85 -2.78 8.17
N PHE A 31 -16.19 -2.76 6.89
CA PHE A 31 -16.35 -1.56 6.08
C PHE A 31 -17.56 -1.75 5.15
N SER A 32 -17.88 -0.77 4.31
CA SER A 32 -18.98 -0.90 3.34
C SER A 32 -18.52 -0.74 1.90
N PHE A 33 -19.16 -1.50 0.99
CA PHE A 33 -19.02 -1.36 -0.45
C PHE A 33 -20.40 -1.16 -1.09
N ASN A 34 -20.64 0.01 -1.69
CA ASN A 34 -21.97 0.41 -2.19
C ASN A 34 -23.08 0.27 -1.13
N GLY A 35 -22.76 0.62 0.12
CA GLY A 35 -23.68 0.49 1.27
C GLY A 35 -23.82 -0.94 1.83
N ASN A 36 -23.25 -1.96 1.19
CA ASN A 36 -23.28 -3.33 1.68
C ASN A 36 -22.08 -3.61 2.59
N PRO A 37 -22.26 -4.26 3.75
CA PRO A 37 -21.16 -4.58 4.64
C PRO A 37 -20.19 -5.60 4.03
N VAL A 38 -18.90 -5.32 4.12
CA VAL A 38 -17.79 -6.21 3.72
C VAL A 38 -16.82 -6.36 4.90
N VAL A 39 -16.17 -7.52 4.97
CA VAL A 39 -15.19 -7.86 6.02
C VAL A 39 -13.82 -8.07 5.39
N GLY A 40 -12.81 -7.41 5.97
CA GLY A 40 -11.41 -7.52 5.58
C GLY A 40 -10.50 -7.80 6.78
N ARG A 41 -9.25 -8.17 6.51
CA ARG A 41 -8.17 -8.12 7.50
C ARG A 41 -7.62 -6.70 7.55
N LYS A 42 -7.47 -6.14 8.74
CA LYS A 42 -6.83 -4.84 8.94
C LYS A 42 -5.48 -4.79 8.20
N GLY A 43 -5.25 -3.72 7.46
CA GLY A 43 -4.00 -3.51 6.73
C GLY A 43 -3.88 -4.24 5.38
N GLU A 44 -4.73 -5.21 5.06
CA GLU A 44 -4.78 -5.76 3.69
C GLU A 44 -5.37 -4.70 2.73
N SER A 45 -5.12 -4.81 1.43
CA SER A 45 -5.65 -3.82 0.49
C SER A 45 -7.17 -3.96 0.31
N ILE A 46 -7.86 -2.85 0.07
CA ILE A 46 -9.29 -2.84 -0.26
C ILE A 46 -9.58 -3.83 -1.40
N ALA A 47 -8.74 -3.85 -2.43
CA ALA A 47 -8.90 -4.78 -3.55
C ALA A 47 -8.84 -6.25 -3.10
N ALA A 48 -7.95 -6.61 -2.17
CA ALA A 48 -7.88 -7.97 -1.64
C ALA A 48 -9.17 -8.32 -0.87
N SER A 49 -9.68 -7.42 -0.03
CA SER A 49 -10.94 -7.64 0.70
C SER A 49 -12.15 -7.77 -0.23
N LEU A 50 -12.24 -6.94 -1.27
CA LEU A 50 -13.34 -6.99 -2.24
C LEU A 50 -13.30 -8.28 -3.07
N ILE A 51 -12.12 -8.68 -3.56
CA ILE A 51 -11.97 -9.94 -4.32
C ILE A 51 -12.26 -11.15 -3.45
N ALA A 52 -11.80 -11.14 -2.19
CA ALA A 52 -12.16 -12.15 -1.21
C ALA A 52 -13.69 -12.23 -1.04
N ALA A 53 -14.40 -11.10 -1.08
CA ALA A 53 -15.86 -11.06 -1.05
C ALA A 53 -16.56 -11.39 -2.38
N GLY A 54 -15.81 -11.80 -3.42
CA GLY A 54 -16.35 -12.08 -4.75
C GLY A 54 -16.69 -10.84 -5.58
N ILE A 55 -16.38 -9.64 -5.10
CA ILE A 55 -16.64 -8.38 -5.79
C ILE A 55 -15.49 -8.10 -6.75
N ARG A 56 -15.83 -7.97 -8.04
CA ARG A 56 -14.85 -7.71 -9.11
C ARG A 56 -15.09 -6.38 -9.85
N ASN A 57 -16.26 -5.77 -9.66
CA ASN A 57 -16.62 -4.51 -10.29
C ASN A 57 -16.29 -3.33 -9.36
N PHE A 58 -15.19 -2.63 -9.65
CA PHE A 58 -14.72 -1.50 -8.84
C PHE A 58 -15.03 -0.16 -9.50
N ARG A 59 -14.98 -0.10 -10.84
CA ARG A 59 -15.36 1.09 -11.59
C ARG A 59 -15.98 0.74 -12.93
N GLN A 60 -16.57 1.74 -13.57
CA GLN A 60 -16.98 1.69 -14.96
C GLN A 60 -16.05 2.54 -15.83
N ASP A 61 -15.80 2.10 -17.05
CA ASP A 61 -15.10 2.91 -18.05
C ASP A 61 -16.04 3.88 -18.77
N ARG A 62 -15.52 4.57 -19.81
CA ARG A 62 -16.23 5.61 -20.54
C ARG A 62 -17.53 5.11 -21.20
N VAL A 63 -17.60 3.83 -21.56
CA VAL A 63 -18.79 3.24 -22.21
C VAL A 63 -19.67 2.47 -21.23
N GLY A 64 -19.35 2.51 -19.93
CA GLY A 64 -20.12 1.86 -18.87
C GLY A 64 -19.70 0.43 -18.57
N GLU A 65 -18.65 -0.09 -19.21
CA GLU A 65 -18.19 -1.46 -18.98
C GLU A 65 -17.49 -1.59 -17.63
N ASN A 66 -17.74 -2.72 -16.96
CA ASN A 66 -17.20 -2.97 -15.64
C ASN A 66 -15.70 -3.23 -15.69
N ARG A 67 -14.96 -2.57 -14.81
CA ARG A 67 -13.52 -2.70 -14.59
C ARG A 67 -13.23 -2.97 -13.12
N GLY A 68 -12.05 -3.52 -12.84
CA GLY A 68 -11.70 -3.99 -11.51
C GLY A 68 -10.20 -4.14 -11.31
N ILE A 69 -9.82 -4.99 -10.36
CA ILE A 69 -8.41 -5.33 -10.18
C ILE A 69 -7.85 -5.97 -11.46
N TYR A 70 -6.69 -5.47 -11.91
CA TYR A 70 -5.95 -6.04 -13.02
C TYR A 70 -4.49 -6.31 -12.61
N CYS A 71 -3.68 -5.27 -12.44
CA CYS A 71 -2.26 -5.46 -12.08
C CYS A 71 -2.03 -5.77 -10.59
N GLY A 72 -2.84 -5.21 -9.68
CA GLY A 72 -2.58 -5.30 -8.24
C GLY A 72 -1.28 -4.60 -7.77
N MET A 73 -0.75 -3.68 -8.59
CA MET A 73 0.52 -2.96 -8.35
C MET A 73 0.35 -1.43 -8.29
N GLY A 74 -0.82 -0.91 -8.68
CA GLY A 74 -1.15 0.51 -8.70
C GLY A 74 -0.89 1.26 -10.01
N THR A 75 -0.36 0.59 -11.04
CA THR A 75 0.07 1.23 -12.30
C THR A 75 -1.01 1.27 -13.37
N CYS A 76 -1.94 0.30 -13.39
CA CYS A 76 -2.95 0.22 -14.47
C CYS A 76 -4.15 1.15 -14.27
N PHE A 77 -4.38 1.66 -13.05
CA PHE A 77 -5.57 2.44 -12.69
C PHE A 77 -6.93 1.78 -12.97
N GLU A 78 -6.96 0.45 -13.13
CA GLU A 78 -8.24 -0.26 -13.34
C GLU A 78 -9.04 -0.45 -12.05
N CYS A 79 -8.38 -0.48 -10.90
CA CYS A 79 -8.96 -0.76 -9.59
C CYS A 79 -9.48 0.49 -8.85
N LEU A 80 -9.88 1.55 -9.57
CA LEU A 80 -10.31 2.79 -8.91
C LEU A 80 -11.63 2.62 -8.19
N VAL A 81 -11.76 3.29 -7.05
CA VAL A 81 -12.97 3.36 -6.23
C VAL A 81 -13.12 4.77 -5.64
N HIS A 82 -14.32 5.10 -5.18
CA HIS A 82 -14.52 6.22 -4.25
C HIS A 82 -14.30 5.71 -2.82
N ILE A 83 -13.57 6.48 -2.00
CA ILE A 83 -13.38 6.20 -0.57
C ILE A 83 -13.73 7.47 0.20
N ASP A 84 -14.74 7.39 1.07
CA ASP A 84 -15.15 8.49 1.96
C ASP A 84 -15.36 9.81 1.20
N GLY A 85 -16.01 9.72 0.03
CA GLY A 85 -16.27 10.86 -0.87
C GLY A 85 -15.09 11.27 -1.76
N SER A 86 -13.88 10.74 -1.55
CA SER A 86 -12.72 11.01 -2.39
C SER A 86 -12.67 10.06 -3.58
N PRO A 87 -12.70 10.59 -4.83
CA PRO A 87 -12.64 9.74 -6.01
C PRO A 87 -11.22 9.34 -6.39
N SER A 88 -11.12 8.43 -7.37
CA SER A 88 -9.89 7.99 -8.03
C SER A 88 -8.85 7.40 -7.08
N GLN A 89 -9.32 6.68 -6.06
CA GLN A 89 -8.46 5.99 -5.11
C GLN A 89 -8.11 4.60 -5.60
N ARG A 90 -6.84 4.20 -5.49
CA ARG A 90 -6.35 2.90 -5.95
C ARG A 90 -6.62 1.82 -4.91
N ALA A 91 -7.71 1.07 -5.05
CA ALA A 91 -8.08 -0.01 -4.12
C ALA A 91 -6.96 -1.05 -3.88
N CYS A 92 -6.08 -1.27 -4.85
CA CYS A 92 -4.98 -2.24 -4.70
C CYS A 92 -3.80 -1.74 -3.85
N LEU A 93 -3.70 -0.44 -3.58
CA LEU A 93 -2.65 0.16 -2.74
C LEU A 93 -3.17 0.69 -1.41
N THR A 94 -4.47 1.00 -1.33
CA THR A 94 -5.08 1.53 -0.11
C THR A 94 -5.41 0.39 0.87
N PRO A 95 -4.88 0.41 2.10
CA PRO A 95 -5.26 -0.53 3.15
C PRO A 95 -6.73 -0.36 3.55
N VAL A 96 -7.39 -1.45 3.91
CA VAL A 96 -8.73 -1.40 4.47
C VAL A 96 -8.68 -1.05 5.95
N GLU A 97 -9.57 -0.14 6.36
CA GLU A 97 -9.77 0.26 7.75
C GLU A 97 -11.24 0.13 8.15
N LYS A 98 -11.49 0.21 9.45
CA LYS A 98 -12.84 0.11 10.00
C LYS A 98 -13.68 1.30 9.53
N ASP A 99 -14.96 1.04 9.23
CA ASP A 99 -15.99 2.03 8.92
C ASP A 99 -15.78 2.84 7.62
N MET A 100 -14.81 2.46 6.77
CA MET A 100 -14.65 3.05 5.44
C MET A 100 -15.93 2.89 4.58
N ASP A 101 -16.29 3.95 3.86
CA ASP A 101 -17.38 3.98 2.88
C ASP A 101 -16.83 3.97 1.47
N ILE A 102 -16.83 2.78 0.87
CA ILE A 102 -16.25 2.53 -0.45
C ILE A 102 -17.37 2.38 -1.46
N ARG A 103 -17.23 3.02 -2.63
CA ARG A 103 -18.22 2.89 -3.72
C ARG A 103 -17.57 2.61 -5.06
N THR A 104 -18.34 1.95 -5.92
CA THR A 104 -18.03 1.85 -7.34
C THR A 104 -17.90 3.24 -7.93
N GLN A 105 -16.88 3.46 -8.76
CA GLN A 105 -16.63 4.74 -9.42
C GLN A 105 -17.11 4.70 -10.88
N THR A 106 -17.70 5.79 -11.37
CA THR A 106 -17.97 5.97 -12.80
C THR A 106 -16.78 6.57 -13.54
N TYR A 107 -16.78 6.53 -14.86
CA TYR A 107 -15.79 7.28 -15.64
C TYR A 107 -15.88 8.77 -15.37
N ALA A 108 -14.72 9.42 -15.23
CA ALA A 108 -14.58 10.85 -14.97
C ALA A 108 -15.52 11.36 -13.85
N PRO A 109 -15.35 10.85 -12.61
CA PRO A 109 -16.21 11.25 -11.50
C PRO A 109 -16.05 12.74 -11.21
N SER A 110 -17.12 13.37 -10.74
CA SER A 110 -17.05 14.73 -10.22
C SER A 110 -16.13 14.77 -9.01
N VAL A 111 -15.18 15.71 -9.02
CA VAL A 111 -14.33 16.04 -7.86
C VAL A 111 -14.96 17.13 -6.98
N GLY A 112 -16.27 17.37 -7.16
CA GLY A 112 -16.97 18.49 -6.55
C GLY A 112 -16.77 19.80 -7.32
N PRO A 113 -17.45 20.89 -6.90
CA PRO A 113 -17.21 22.21 -7.46
C PRO A 113 -15.75 22.62 -7.22
N ARG A 114 -15.15 23.32 -8.20
CA ARG A 114 -13.85 23.95 -8.02
C ARG A 114 -13.99 24.94 -6.85
N ASN A 115 -13.44 24.59 -5.70
CA ASN A 115 -13.35 25.50 -4.59
C ASN A 115 -12.08 26.33 -4.79
N ASP A 116 -12.21 27.51 -5.41
CA ASP A 116 -11.08 28.45 -5.57
C ASP A 116 -10.61 29.04 -4.22
N GLN A 117 -11.39 28.83 -3.14
CA GLN A 117 -10.96 29.05 -1.75
C GLN A 117 -10.28 27.83 -1.12
N MET A 118 -10.19 26.70 -1.83
CA MET A 118 -9.17 25.67 -1.58
C MET A 118 -7.81 26.20 -2.05
N ARG A 119 -7.43 27.40 -1.58
CA ARG A 119 -6.06 27.58 -1.13
C ARG A 119 -5.98 26.65 0.05
N PRO A 120 -5.19 25.57 -0.03
CA PRO A 120 -5.03 24.78 1.15
C PRO A 120 -4.48 25.73 2.22
N ASN A 121 -5.21 25.92 3.33
CA ASN A 121 -4.55 26.28 4.59
C ASN A 121 -3.51 25.20 4.97
N PHE A 122 -3.43 24.10 4.20
CA PHE A 122 -2.24 23.32 3.98
C PHE A 122 -1.13 24.17 3.33
N HIS A 123 -0.55 25.07 4.12
CA HIS A 123 0.89 25.08 4.13
C HIS A 123 1.27 23.70 4.69
N PRO A 124 1.82 22.76 3.90
CA PRO A 124 2.44 21.61 4.52
C PRO A 124 3.34 22.19 5.59
N THR A 125 3.24 21.70 6.83
CA THR A 125 4.30 21.93 7.80
C THR A 125 5.54 21.36 7.14
N VAL A 126 6.31 22.23 6.48
CA VAL A 126 7.54 21.84 5.83
C VAL A 126 8.42 21.43 6.98
N SER A 127 8.51 20.11 7.17
CA SER A 127 9.47 19.57 8.11
C SER A 127 10.83 20.08 7.64
N PRO A 128 11.73 20.48 8.56
CA PRO A 128 13.06 20.90 8.19
C PRO A 128 13.69 19.87 7.23
N PRO A 129 14.38 20.31 6.17
CA PRO A 129 14.97 19.38 5.20
C PRO A 129 15.84 18.35 5.92
N ARG A 130 15.58 17.06 5.67
CA ARG A 130 16.43 15.97 6.15
C ARG A 130 17.60 15.83 5.18
N ARG A 131 18.82 15.92 5.70
CA ARG A 131 20.03 15.65 4.92
C ARG A 131 20.45 14.20 5.13
N THR A 132 20.79 13.53 4.04
CA THR A 132 21.39 12.20 4.03
C THR A 132 22.56 12.21 3.06
N ALA A 133 23.58 11.37 3.30
CA ALA A 133 24.75 11.32 2.43
C ALA A 133 24.42 10.64 1.09
N LEU A 134 23.51 9.66 1.11
CA LEU A 134 22.99 9.00 -0.08
C LEU A 134 21.51 8.67 0.09
N LEU A 135 20.68 9.20 -0.80
CA LEU A 135 19.27 8.85 -0.91
C LEU A 135 19.06 7.90 -2.09
N ILE A 136 18.38 6.78 -1.86
CA ILE A 136 17.98 5.83 -2.90
C ILE A 136 16.47 5.85 -3.05
N ILE A 137 15.99 6.05 -4.28
CA ILE A 137 14.56 6.05 -4.60
C ILE A 137 14.14 4.65 -5.05
N GLY A 138 13.29 4.01 -4.24
CA GLY A 138 12.75 2.68 -4.45
C GLY A 138 13.43 1.61 -3.58
N ALA A 139 12.64 0.91 -2.76
CA ALA A 139 13.08 -0.19 -1.90
C ALA A 139 12.85 -1.57 -2.55
N GLY A 140 12.99 -1.67 -3.87
CA GLY A 140 13.01 -2.94 -4.60
C GLY A 140 14.35 -3.68 -4.50
N PRO A 141 14.53 -4.79 -5.23
CA PRO A 141 15.80 -5.54 -5.24
C PRO A 141 17.02 -4.67 -5.56
N GLY A 142 16.92 -3.85 -6.61
CA GLY A 142 18.01 -2.95 -7.02
C GLY A 142 18.34 -1.92 -5.94
N GLY A 143 17.34 -1.18 -5.45
CA GLY A 143 17.57 -0.16 -4.42
C GLY A 143 18.08 -0.72 -3.09
N LEU A 144 17.56 -1.87 -2.65
CA LEU A 144 18.06 -2.54 -1.44
C LEU A 144 19.50 -3.06 -1.62
N ALA A 145 19.82 -3.65 -2.79
CA ALA A 145 21.18 -4.11 -3.07
C ALA A 145 22.18 -2.93 -3.13
N SER A 146 21.80 -1.82 -3.78
CA SER A 146 22.58 -0.59 -3.80
C SER A 146 22.79 -0.03 -2.40
N ALA A 147 21.73 0.00 -1.58
CA ALA A 147 21.80 0.49 -0.19
C ALA A 147 22.75 -0.34 0.66
N ILE A 148 22.66 -1.68 0.58
CA ILE A 148 23.54 -2.61 1.29
C ILE A 148 25.00 -2.40 0.86
N SER A 149 25.24 -2.24 -0.44
CA SER A 149 26.59 -2.01 -0.96
C SER A 149 27.19 -0.71 -0.41
N ALA A 150 26.43 0.39 -0.45
CA ALA A 150 26.89 1.69 0.05
C ALA A 150 27.06 1.69 1.58
N ALA A 151 26.15 1.08 2.33
CA ALA A 151 26.23 1.00 3.79
C ALA A 151 27.43 0.16 4.25
N ARG A 152 27.78 -0.92 3.55
CA ARG A 152 29.02 -1.69 3.80
C ARG A 152 30.29 -0.87 3.59
N SER A 153 30.24 0.17 2.76
CA SER A 153 31.32 1.14 2.57
C SER A 153 31.31 2.27 3.60
N GLY A 154 30.41 2.22 4.60
CA GLY A 154 30.33 3.23 5.67
C GLY A 154 29.51 4.48 5.31
N VAL A 155 28.79 4.48 4.20
CA VAL A 155 27.93 5.60 3.81
C VAL A 155 26.63 5.58 4.63
N ASN A 156 26.18 6.74 5.11
CA ASN A 156 24.85 6.88 5.69
C ASN A 156 23.80 6.90 4.55
N VAL A 157 22.95 5.88 4.50
CA VAL A 157 22.00 5.67 3.41
C VAL A 157 20.56 5.76 3.92
N THR A 158 19.76 6.54 3.21
CA THR A 158 18.29 6.52 3.33
C THR A 158 17.69 5.95 2.05
N VAL A 159 16.73 5.05 2.17
CA VAL A 159 15.93 4.52 1.06
C VAL A 159 14.49 4.99 1.24
N VAL A 160 13.87 5.53 0.18
CA VAL A 160 12.46 5.93 0.17
C VAL A 160 11.66 5.04 -0.77
N ASP A 161 10.43 4.67 -0.41
CA ASP A 161 9.52 3.91 -1.28
C ASP A 161 8.07 4.37 -1.08
N GLU A 162 7.31 4.44 -2.17
CA GLU A 162 5.87 4.80 -2.13
C GLU A 162 5.03 3.77 -1.36
N ARG A 163 5.49 2.52 -1.28
CA ARG A 163 4.75 1.43 -0.63
C ARG A 163 5.03 1.41 0.87
N THR A 164 4.09 0.83 1.60
CA THR A 164 4.23 0.62 3.05
C THR A 164 5.40 -0.30 3.39
N MET A 165 5.59 -1.37 2.62
CA MET A 165 6.61 -2.38 2.87
C MET A 165 7.68 -2.37 1.77
N PRO A 166 8.97 -2.49 2.14
CA PRO A 166 10.04 -2.66 1.16
C PRO A 166 9.98 -4.04 0.49
N GLY A 167 10.81 -4.23 -0.54
CA GLY A 167 10.85 -5.41 -1.41
C GLY A 167 10.36 -5.16 -2.84
N GLY A 168 9.76 -4.00 -3.09
CA GLY A 168 9.26 -3.61 -4.42
C GLY A 168 8.21 -4.60 -4.98
N GLN A 169 8.12 -4.69 -6.30
CA GLN A 169 7.20 -5.64 -6.96
C GLN A 169 7.73 -7.05 -7.10
N TYR A 170 9.04 -7.22 -7.09
CA TYR A 170 9.64 -8.54 -7.18
C TYR A 170 9.49 -9.30 -5.86
N PHE A 171 10.04 -8.78 -4.76
CA PHE A 171 9.99 -9.50 -3.49
C PHE A 171 8.69 -9.32 -2.70
N LYS A 172 7.86 -8.35 -3.08
CA LYS A 172 6.53 -7.99 -2.54
C LYS A 172 6.18 -8.63 -1.19
N GLN A 173 6.34 -7.88 -0.12
CA GLN A 173 6.03 -8.38 1.23
C GLN A 173 4.52 -8.32 1.51
N PRO A 174 3.91 -9.38 2.08
CA PRO A 174 2.49 -9.35 2.41
C PRO A 174 2.20 -8.35 3.54
N ALA A 175 1.10 -7.60 3.43
CA ALA A 175 0.76 -6.54 4.38
C ALA A 175 0.50 -7.05 5.80
N ALA A 176 -0.16 -8.21 5.95
CA ALA A 176 -0.44 -8.85 7.24
C ALA A 176 0.70 -9.79 7.71
N ALA A 177 1.84 -9.79 7.02
CA ALA A 177 2.94 -10.71 7.27
C ALA A 177 4.16 -10.09 7.94
N SER A 178 4.11 -8.78 8.21
CA SER A 178 5.06 -8.12 9.09
C SER A 178 4.99 -8.64 10.53
N GLU A 179 3.91 -9.32 10.91
CA GLU A 179 3.67 -9.77 12.28
C GLU A 179 3.83 -11.29 12.48
N SER A 180 3.82 -12.08 11.40
CA SER A 180 3.92 -13.53 11.49
C SER A 180 5.38 -14.00 11.42
N SER A 181 5.84 -14.65 12.49
CA SER A 181 7.17 -15.25 12.60
C SER A 181 7.28 -16.61 11.87
N ASP A 182 6.16 -17.16 11.42
CA ASP A 182 6.11 -18.44 10.72
C ASP A 182 6.60 -18.32 9.27
N LYS A 183 7.81 -18.82 9.03
CA LYS A 183 8.44 -18.84 7.69
C LYS A 183 7.67 -19.69 6.67
N SER A 184 6.91 -20.69 7.12
CA SER A 184 6.14 -21.57 6.23
C SER A 184 4.97 -20.86 5.55
N ALA A 185 4.57 -19.71 6.10
CA ALA A 185 3.54 -18.86 5.52
C ALA A 185 4.02 -18.04 4.30
N PHE A 186 5.29 -18.17 3.89
CA PHE A 186 5.90 -17.39 2.82
C PHE A 186 6.49 -18.26 1.72
N ASP A 187 6.29 -17.82 0.48
CA ASP A 187 7.02 -18.37 -0.65
C ASP A 187 8.51 -17.97 -0.58
N GLN A 188 9.34 -18.66 -1.38
CA GLN A 188 10.78 -18.45 -1.41
C GLN A 188 11.17 -17.01 -1.81
N GLN A 189 10.42 -16.39 -2.71
CA GLN A 189 10.69 -15.03 -3.17
C GLN A 189 10.43 -14.01 -2.05
N SER A 190 9.33 -14.17 -1.32
CA SER A 190 9.01 -13.39 -0.13
C SER A 190 10.10 -13.54 0.93
N LEU A 191 10.62 -14.75 1.17
CA LEU A 191 11.70 -15.02 2.13
C LEU A 191 13.03 -14.36 1.73
N GLN A 192 13.40 -14.41 0.44
CA GLN A 192 14.58 -13.71 -0.09
C GLN A 192 14.47 -12.19 0.13
N GLY A 193 13.28 -11.64 -0.09
CA GLY A 193 12.98 -10.24 0.20
C GLY A 193 13.24 -9.86 1.65
N ARG A 194 12.71 -10.66 2.58
CA ARG A 194 12.91 -10.42 4.03
C ARG A 194 14.38 -10.40 4.39
N ALA A 195 15.14 -11.40 3.94
CA ALA A 195 16.56 -11.48 4.21
C ALA A 195 17.31 -10.23 3.71
N LEU A 196 16.94 -9.72 2.52
CA LEU A 196 17.54 -8.52 1.96
C LEU A 196 17.17 -7.26 2.76
N ILE A 197 15.90 -7.12 3.15
CA ILE A 197 15.40 -6.01 3.98
C ILE A 197 16.08 -6.01 5.36
N GLU A 198 16.16 -7.18 6.01
CA GLU A 198 16.83 -7.37 7.29
C GLU A 198 18.33 -7.01 7.19
N THR A 199 19.00 -7.46 6.12
CA THR A 199 20.41 -7.11 5.89
C THR A 199 20.60 -5.60 5.78
N ALA A 200 19.76 -4.91 5.00
CA ALA A 200 19.83 -3.45 4.89
C ALA A 200 19.64 -2.75 6.24
N ARG A 201 18.62 -3.14 7.01
CA ARG A 201 18.35 -2.58 8.34
C ARG A 201 19.48 -2.84 9.34
N ASN A 202 20.04 -4.04 9.34
CA ASN A 202 21.17 -4.41 10.22
C ASN A 202 22.45 -3.63 9.90
N LEU A 203 22.60 -3.14 8.66
CA LEU A 203 23.69 -2.24 8.25
C LEU A 203 23.39 -0.76 8.55
N GLY A 204 22.28 -0.45 9.20
CA GLY A 204 21.90 0.91 9.56
C GLY A 204 21.25 1.72 8.42
N VAL A 205 20.82 1.07 7.34
CA VAL A 205 20.06 1.75 6.27
C VAL A 205 18.70 2.16 6.82
N GLU A 206 18.40 3.47 6.75
CA GLU A 206 17.07 3.98 7.04
C GLU A 206 16.14 3.70 5.86
N ILE A 207 14.99 3.06 6.09
CA ILE A 207 14.01 2.77 5.03
C ILE A 207 12.70 3.46 5.38
N LEU A 208 12.31 4.43 4.56
CA LEU A 208 11.09 5.23 4.69
C LEU A 208 10.05 4.73 3.68
N GLY A 209 9.08 3.96 4.16
CA GLY A 209 7.90 3.59 3.38
C GLY A 209 6.89 4.72 3.32
N LYS A 210 5.85 4.55 2.50
CA LYS A 210 4.78 5.56 2.28
C LYS A 210 5.34 6.95 1.94
N THR A 211 6.46 7.00 1.22
CA THR A 211 7.18 8.23 0.88
C THR A 211 7.31 8.30 -0.63
N THR A 212 6.48 9.14 -1.26
CA THR A 212 6.49 9.34 -2.72
C THR A 212 7.38 10.52 -3.06
N VAL A 213 8.46 10.27 -3.79
CA VAL A 213 9.25 11.35 -4.42
C VAL A 213 8.51 11.84 -5.65
N TRP A 214 8.09 13.10 -5.65
CA TRP A 214 7.34 13.69 -6.75
C TRP A 214 8.14 14.74 -7.54
N ASN A 215 9.26 15.22 -7.01
CA ASN A 215 10.16 16.13 -7.72
C ASN A 215 11.61 15.99 -7.24
N ALA A 216 12.55 16.22 -8.16
CA ALA A 216 13.99 16.26 -7.89
C ALA A 216 14.58 17.50 -8.56
N VAL A 217 15.25 18.34 -7.76
CA VAL A 217 15.91 19.57 -8.23
C VAL A 217 17.40 19.45 -7.95
N GLU A 218 18.22 19.66 -8.97
CA GLU A 218 19.67 19.73 -8.83
C GLU A 218 20.08 21.10 -8.28
N ASN A 219 21.00 21.10 -7.32
CA ASN A 219 21.60 22.28 -6.71
C ASN A 219 23.14 22.15 -6.74
N SER A 220 23.85 23.21 -6.35
CA SER A 220 25.34 23.21 -6.34
C SER A 220 25.96 22.09 -5.53
N ASP A 221 25.27 21.63 -4.47
CA ASP A 221 25.80 20.70 -3.48
C ASP A 221 25.09 19.32 -3.50
N GLY A 222 24.27 19.04 -4.53
CA GLY A 222 23.54 17.77 -4.64
C GLY A 222 22.11 17.94 -5.18
N PHE A 223 21.15 17.24 -4.58
CA PHE A 223 19.76 17.22 -5.01
C PHE A 223 18.79 17.53 -3.86
N ASP A 224 17.80 18.39 -4.13
CA ASP A 224 16.62 18.54 -3.28
C ASP A 224 15.50 17.64 -3.81
N LEU A 225 15.05 16.71 -2.97
CA LEU A 225 13.97 15.79 -3.29
C LEU A 225 12.72 16.19 -2.53
N HIS A 226 11.65 16.43 -3.27
CA HIS A 226 10.36 16.72 -2.67
C HIS A 226 9.53 15.45 -2.54
N VAL A 227 9.03 15.21 -1.33
CA VAL A 227 8.30 14.00 -0.98
C VAL A 227 6.91 14.30 -0.41
N SER A 228 6.03 13.30 -0.45
CA SER A 228 4.70 13.30 0.17
C SER A 228 4.37 11.95 0.78
#